data_AF-A0A536Z1P7-F1
#
_entry.id   AF-A0A536Z1P7-F1
#
_cell.length_a   1.000
_cell.length_b   1.000
_cell.length_c   1.000
_cell.angle_alpha   90.00
_cell.angle_beta   90.00
_cell.angle_gamma   90.00
#
_symmetry.space_group_name_H-M   'P 1'
#
loop_
_entity.id
_entity.type
_entity.pdbx_description
1 polymer ?
#
loop_
_entity_poly.entity_id
_entity_poly.type
_entity_poly.pdbx_seq_one_letter_code
_entity_poly.pdbx_strand_id
1 'polypeptide(L)'
;MSSFVAGILQAVFGFTSEKERAQPFLCLSTEFAEQSRFILPNEISIVAVPKPVTLRDANFDYSSEYVRQDNAVVIKRHYRFHRAEVVCNPDDFKAMLPAINQMIRDLRSQIIVQAQ
;
A
#
# COMPACT_ATOMS: atom_id res chain seq x y z
N MET A 1 -1.60 -6.01 15.90
CA MET A 1 -1.89 -4.57 15.95
C MET A 1 -1.72 -4.02 14.56
N SER A 2 -2.79 -3.68 13.86
CA SER A 2 -2.67 -2.94 12.58
C SER A 2 -2.39 -1.48 12.93
N SER A 3 -1.29 -0.93 12.42
CA SER A 3 -0.92 0.46 12.63
C SER A 3 -1.85 1.36 11.80
N PHE A 4 -2.96 1.79 12.39
CA PHE A 4 -3.82 2.80 11.78
C PHE A 4 -3.24 4.23 11.89
N VAL A 5 -2.23 4.45 12.75
CA VAL A 5 -1.65 5.77 13.01
C VAL A 5 -0.34 6.02 12.23
N ALA A 6 0.40 4.97 11.85
CA ALA A 6 1.67 5.08 11.11
C ALA A 6 1.93 3.80 10.29
N GLY A 7 1.15 3.59 9.22
CA GLY A 7 1.21 2.38 8.39
C GLY A 7 1.42 2.68 6.90
N ILE A 8 1.47 1.63 6.08
CA ILE A 8 1.70 1.69 4.63
C ILE A 8 0.67 2.60 3.95
N LEU A 9 -0.60 2.53 4.38
CA LEU A 9 -1.65 3.40 3.85
C LEU A 9 -1.29 4.88 4.04
N GLN A 10 -0.91 5.27 5.26
CA GLN A 10 -0.57 6.66 5.56
C GLN A 10 0.70 7.10 4.83
N ALA A 11 1.71 6.23 4.76
CA ALA A 11 2.97 6.51 4.07
C ALA A 11 2.74 6.80 2.57
N VAL A 12 1.95 5.95 1.89
CA VAL A 12 1.67 6.10 0.46
C VAL A 12 0.74 7.29 0.19
N PHE A 13 -0.37 7.42 0.92
CA PHE A 13 -1.33 8.50 0.71
C PHE A 13 -0.77 9.87 1.10
N GLY A 14 0.19 9.92 2.04
CA GLY A 14 0.88 11.15 2.43
C GLY A 14 1.59 11.85 1.28
N PHE A 15 2.13 11.11 0.31
CA PHE A 15 2.69 11.72 -0.89
C PHE A 15 1.64 12.50 -1.69
N THR A 16 0.41 11.97 -1.75
CA THR A 16 -0.72 12.51 -2.53
C THR A 16 -1.62 13.47 -1.77
N SER A 17 -1.20 13.97 -0.60
CA SER A 17 -1.94 15.02 0.13
C SER A 17 -2.14 16.28 -0.71
N GLU A 18 -1.20 16.53 -1.63
CA GLU A 18 -1.28 17.56 -2.65
C GLU A 18 -1.33 16.89 -4.03
N LYS A 19 -2.24 17.36 -4.88
CA LYS A 19 -2.39 16.85 -6.25
C LYS A 19 -1.16 17.16 -7.10
N GLU A 20 -0.60 18.35 -6.90
CA GLU A 20 0.61 18.86 -7.56
C GLU A 20 1.44 19.56 -6.50
N ARG A 21 2.77 19.39 -6.55
CA ARG A 21 3.70 20.04 -5.61
C ARG A 21 4.52 21.08 -6.37
N ALA A 22 4.39 22.34 -5.99
CA ALA A 22 5.15 23.45 -6.56
C ALA A 22 6.43 23.79 -5.77
N GLN A 23 6.59 23.21 -4.57
CA GLN A 23 7.68 23.50 -3.65
C GLN A 23 8.28 22.20 -3.07
N PRO A 24 9.53 22.24 -2.58
CA PRO A 24 10.14 21.11 -1.88
C PRO A 24 9.32 20.68 -0.66
N PHE A 25 9.34 19.39 -0.35
CA PHE A 25 8.56 18.79 0.73
C PHE A 25 9.33 17.68 1.45
N LEU A 26 8.93 17.39 2.68
CA LEU A 26 9.52 16.34 3.48
C LEU A 26 9.19 14.95 2.89
N CYS A 27 10.20 14.13 2.66
CA CYS A 27 10.05 12.75 2.21
C CYS A 27 11.07 11.86 2.93
N LEU A 28 10.72 11.42 4.13
CA LEU A 28 11.60 10.60 4.95
C LEU A 28 11.63 9.15 4.45
N SER A 29 12.82 8.58 4.34
CA SER A 29 12.99 7.13 4.16
C SER A 29 12.21 6.39 5.24
N THR A 30 11.41 5.42 4.83
CA THR A 30 10.51 4.66 5.72
C THR A 30 10.41 3.23 5.25
N GLU A 31 10.26 2.30 6.19
CA GLU A 31 10.05 0.90 5.90
C GLU A 31 8.98 0.33 6.83
N PHE A 32 8.06 -0.43 6.26
CA PHE A 32 6.95 -1.05 6.97
C PHE A 32 6.74 -2.48 6.46
N ALA A 33 6.45 -3.37 7.40
CA ALA A 33 5.92 -4.69 7.13
C ALA A 33 4.61 -4.85 7.88
N GLU A 34 3.55 -5.17 7.16
CA GLU A 34 2.20 -5.31 7.71
C GLU A 34 1.63 -6.69 7.40
N GLN A 35 0.96 -7.27 8.39
CA GLN A 35 0.14 -8.47 8.22
C GLN A 35 -1.23 -8.23 8.83
N SER A 36 -2.27 -8.55 8.07
CA SER A 36 -3.65 -8.51 8.54
C SER A 36 -4.39 -9.81 8.20
N ARG A 37 -5.40 -10.15 9.00
CA ARG A 37 -6.26 -11.31 8.80
C ARG A 37 -7.71 -10.84 8.90
N PHE A 38 -8.46 -11.00 7.82
CA PHE A 38 -9.89 -10.76 7.78
C PHE A 38 -10.60 -12.09 7.91
N ILE A 39 -11.33 -12.31 8.99
CA ILE A 39 -12.14 -13.51 9.20
C ILE A 39 -13.58 -13.16 8.88
N LEU A 40 -14.22 -13.92 8.00
CA LEU A 40 -15.60 -13.69 7.59
C LEU A 40 -16.55 -14.61 8.37
N PRO A 41 -17.79 -14.15 8.64
CA PRO A 41 -18.87 -15.01 9.11
C PRO A 41 -19.09 -16.21 8.19
N ASN A 42 -19.64 -17.30 8.73
CA ASN A 42 -19.82 -18.55 7.99
C ASN A 42 -20.84 -18.44 6.86
N GLU A 43 -21.76 -17.49 6.97
CA GLU A 43 -22.79 -17.15 5.97
C GLU A 43 -22.21 -16.37 4.78
N ILE A 44 -20.91 -16.02 4.82
CA ILE A 44 -20.23 -15.26 3.78
C ILE A 44 -19.13 -16.12 3.16
N SER A 45 -19.18 -16.27 1.83
CA SER A 45 -18.14 -16.95 1.06
C SER A 45 -17.20 -15.95 0.38
N ILE A 46 -15.91 -16.28 0.33
CA ILE A 46 -14.91 -15.52 -0.43
C ILE A 46 -15.01 -15.95 -1.89
N VAL A 47 -15.35 -15.01 -2.76
CA VAL A 47 -15.46 -15.23 -4.22
C VAL A 47 -14.10 -14.99 -4.88
N ALA A 48 -13.44 -13.89 -4.53
CA ALA A 48 -12.14 -13.54 -5.09
C ALA A 48 -11.30 -12.73 -4.12
N VAL A 49 -9.99 -12.90 -4.23
CA VAL A 49 -8.99 -12.04 -3.57
C VAL A 49 -8.21 -11.25 -4.63
N PRO A 50 -7.66 -10.07 -4.29
CA PRO A 50 -6.80 -9.32 -5.19
C PRO A 50 -5.60 -10.13 -5.68
N LYS A 51 -5.09 -9.78 -6.87
CA LYS A 51 -3.82 -10.32 -7.36
C LYS A 51 -2.65 -9.72 -6.57
N PRO A 52 -1.57 -10.46 -6.32
CA PRO A 52 -0.38 -9.91 -5.68
C PRO A 52 0.24 -8.81 -6.56
N VAL A 53 0.85 -7.83 -5.90
CA VAL A 53 1.61 -6.76 -6.57
C VAL A 53 3.07 -6.84 -6.14
N THR A 54 3.97 -6.63 -7.09
CA THR A 54 5.37 -6.37 -6.81
C THR A 54 5.77 -5.16 -7.63
N LEU A 55 6.40 -4.19 -6.96
CA LEU A 55 6.86 -2.95 -7.55
C LEU A 55 8.25 -2.68 -6.98
N ARG A 56 9.24 -2.56 -7.86
CA ARG A 56 10.61 -2.21 -7.52
C ARG A 56 11.12 -1.17 -8.49
N ASP A 57 11.51 -0.03 -7.97
CA ASP A 57 12.18 1.02 -8.73
C ASP A 57 13.28 1.68 -7.89
N ALA A 58 13.80 2.82 -8.36
CA ALA A 58 14.89 3.52 -7.68
C ALA A 58 14.51 4.07 -6.28
N ASN A 59 13.23 4.33 -6.02
CA ASN A 59 12.75 4.93 -4.77
C ASN A 59 11.97 3.92 -3.90
N PHE A 60 11.29 2.95 -4.50
CA PHE A 60 10.35 2.06 -3.82
C PHE A 60 10.69 0.57 -3.98
N ASP A 61 10.59 -0.17 -2.88
CA ASP A 61 10.37 -1.63 -2.87
C ASP A 61 9.03 -1.89 -2.20
N TYR A 62 8.07 -2.42 -2.95
CA TYR A 62 6.72 -2.66 -2.49
C TYR A 62 6.23 -4.03 -2.93
N SER A 63 5.61 -4.75 -2.01
CA SER A 63 4.94 -6.00 -2.30
C SER A 63 3.65 -6.18 -1.52
N SER A 64 2.69 -6.85 -2.14
CA SER A 64 1.44 -7.27 -1.52
C SER A 64 1.12 -8.72 -1.90
N GLU A 65 0.65 -9.48 -0.92
CA GLU A 65 0.20 -10.86 -1.09
C GLU A 65 -1.16 -11.04 -0.39
N TYR A 66 -2.09 -11.71 -1.07
CA TYR A 66 -3.43 -11.99 -0.58
C TYR A 66 -3.68 -13.49 -0.65
N VAL A 67 -3.82 -14.13 0.50
CA VAL A 67 -3.99 -15.59 0.60
C VAL A 67 -5.33 -15.90 1.27
N ARG A 68 -6.21 -16.60 0.55
CA ARG A 68 -7.40 -17.20 1.14
C ARG A 68 -7.00 -18.38 2.01
N GLN A 69 -7.50 -18.40 3.25
CA GLN A 69 -7.35 -19.48 4.22
C GLN A 69 -8.72 -19.78 4.82
N ASP A 70 -9.40 -20.80 4.31
CA ASP A 70 -10.78 -21.16 4.71
C ASP A 70 -11.77 -19.98 4.53
N ASN A 71 -12.33 -19.48 5.65
CA ASN A 71 -13.21 -18.31 5.74
C ASN A 71 -12.44 -17.00 6.03
N ALA A 72 -11.11 -17.01 5.93
CA ALA A 72 -10.28 -15.86 6.16
C ALA A 72 -9.45 -15.46 4.92
N VAL A 73 -9.08 -14.19 4.86
CA VAL A 73 -8.05 -13.69 3.94
C VAL A 73 -6.90 -13.13 4.78
N VAL A 74 -5.71 -13.65 4.55
CA VAL A 74 -4.46 -13.12 5.09
C VAL A 74 -3.83 -12.21 4.07
N ILE A 75 -3.52 -10.98 4.47
CA ILE A 75 -2.86 -10.00 3.62
C ILE A 75 -1.51 -9.68 4.24
N LYS A 76 -0.45 -9.80 3.44
CA LYS A 76 0.90 -9.35 3.80
C LYS A 76 1.31 -8.24 2.86
N ARG A 77 1.86 -7.16 3.42
CA ARG A 77 2.43 -6.08 2.63
C ARG A 77 3.79 -5.70 3.17
N HIS A 78 4.71 -5.41 2.26
CA HIS A 78 5.98 -4.76 2.57
C HIS A 78 6.08 -3.49 1.74
N TYR A 79 6.61 -2.46 2.35
CA TYR A 79 6.84 -1.18 1.75
C TYR A 79 8.17 -0.65 2.25
N ARG A 80 8.98 -0.16 1.34
CA ARG A 80 10.16 0.62 1.64
C ARG A 80 10.24 1.77 0.66
N PHE A 81 10.33 2.98 1.19
CA PHE A 81 10.77 4.15 0.45
C PHE A 81 12.19 4.49 0.91
N HIS A 82 13.11 4.58 -0.05
CA HIS A 82 14.51 4.86 0.23
C HIS A 82 15.00 6.06 -0.59
N ARG A 83 15.67 6.97 0.12
CA ARG A 83 16.33 8.15 -0.42
C ARG A 83 17.40 8.64 0.54
N ALA A 84 18.47 9.22 0.01
CA ALA A 84 19.54 9.81 0.83
C ALA A 84 19.11 11.12 1.47
N GLU A 85 18.39 11.97 0.72
CA GLU A 85 17.88 13.25 1.17
C GLU A 85 16.54 13.11 1.89
N VAL A 86 16.31 13.97 2.89
CA VAL A 86 15.03 14.06 3.63
C VAL A 86 14.02 14.98 2.95
N VAL A 87 14.40 15.66 1.87
CA VAL A 87 13.57 16.59 1.11
C VAL A 87 13.49 16.12 -0.35
N CYS A 88 12.28 16.14 -0.89
CA CYS A 88 11.98 15.89 -2.29
C CYS A 88 11.63 17.21 -2.97
N ASN A 89 12.03 17.36 -4.23
CA ASN A 89 11.62 18.48 -5.07
C ASN A 89 10.38 18.13 -5.93
N PRO A 90 9.78 19.10 -6.64
CA PRO A 90 8.64 18.83 -7.52
C PRO A 90 8.85 17.75 -8.60
N ASP A 91 10.04 17.64 -9.16
CA ASP A 91 10.34 16.67 -10.22
C ASP A 91 10.52 15.25 -9.65
N ASP A 92 11.05 15.13 -8.43
CA ASP A 92 11.04 13.88 -7.68
C ASP A 92 9.62 13.34 -7.50
N PHE A 93 8.69 14.21 -7.09
CA PHE A 93 7.29 13.82 -6.93
C PHE A 93 6.70 13.32 -8.25
N LYS A 94 6.94 14.03 -9.36
CA LYS A 94 6.49 13.60 -10.70
C LYS A 94 7.07 12.24 -11.09
N ALA A 95 8.34 11.99 -10.79
CA ALA A 95 9.00 10.72 -11.07
C ALA A 95 8.44 9.57 -10.22
N MET A 96 8.05 9.84 -8.96
CA MET A 96 7.47 8.86 -8.05
C MET A 96 5.97 8.58 -8.29
N LEU A 97 5.24 9.51 -8.92
CA LEU A 97 3.79 9.41 -9.10
C LEU A 97 3.29 8.09 -9.73
N PRO A 98 3.93 7.51 -10.77
CA PRO A 98 3.49 6.24 -11.33
C PRO A 98 3.48 5.10 -10.30
N ALA A 99 4.56 4.98 -9.52
CA ALA A 99 4.73 4.01 -8.44
C ALA A 99 3.71 4.23 -7.32
N ILE A 100 3.55 5.48 -6.87
CA ILE A 100 2.56 5.89 -5.88
C ILE A 100 1.14 5.49 -6.32
N ASN A 101 0.78 5.79 -7.56
CA ASN A 101 -0.54 5.46 -8.10
C ASN A 101 -0.77 3.94 -8.17
N GLN A 102 0.26 3.14 -8.45
CA GLN A 102 0.16 1.69 -8.42
C GLN A 102 -0.07 1.15 -7.00
N MET A 103 0.66 1.67 -6.01
CA MET A 103 0.44 1.32 -4.61
C MET A 103 -0.95 1.73 -4.13
N ILE A 104 -1.46 2.91 -4.52
CA ILE A 104 -2.83 3.35 -4.19
C ILE A 104 -3.87 2.39 -4.79
N ARG A 105 -3.67 1.91 -6.02
CA ARG A 105 -4.57 0.91 -6.64
C ARG A 105 -4.58 -0.40 -5.85
N ASP A 106 -3.42 -0.88 -5.38
CA ASP A 106 -3.35 -2.07 -4.52
C ASP A 106 -4.04 -1.84 -3.16
N LEU A 107 -3.75 -0.72 -2.50
CA LEU A 107 -4.30 -0.39 -1.18
C LEU A 107 -5.83 -0.22 -1.20
N ARG A 108 -6.41 0.09 -2.36
CA ARG A 108 -7.86 0.16 -2.60
C ARG A 108 -8.46 -1.14 -3.11
N SER A 109 -7.66 -2.20 -3.29
CA SER A 109 -8.15 -3.49 -3.75
C SER A 109 -9.17 -4.07 -2.78
N GLN A 110 -10.11 -4.84 -3.33
CA GLN A 110 -11.26 -5.34 -2.60
C GLN A 110 -11.23 -6.87 -2.58
N ILE A 111 -11.55 -7.44 -1.41
CA ILE A 111 -11.92 -8.84 -1.30
C ILE A 111 -13.39 -8.93 -1.72
N ILE A 112 -13.69 -9.77 -2.72
CA ILE A 112 -15.05 -9.95 -3.20
C ILE A 112 -15.69 -11.09 -2.43
N VAL A 113 -16.85 -10.82 -1.84
CA VAL A 113 -17.58 -11.75 -0.99
C VAL A 113 -19.02 -11.88 -1.45
N GLN A 114 -19.65 -13.00 -1.09
CA GLN A 114 -21.05 -13.27 -1.38
C GLN A 114 -21.74 -13.84 -0.15
N ALA A 115 -22.89 -13.28 0.20
CA ALA A 115 -23.79 -13.87 1.19
C ALA A 115 -24.42 -15.14 0.61
N GLN A 116 -24.45 -16.20 1.43
CA GLN A 116 -25.08 -17.47 1.11
C GLN A 116 -26.60 -17.39 1.19
#